data_AF-A0A3P3UD43-F1
#
_entry.id   AF-A0A3P3UD43-F1
#
_cell.length_a   1.000
_cell.length_b   1.000
_cell.length_c   1.000
_cell.angle_alpha   90.00
_cell.angle_beta   90.00
_cell.angle_gamma   90.00
#
_symmetry.space_group_name_H-M   'P 1'
#
loop_
_entity.id
_entity.type
_entity.pdbx_description
1 polymer ?
#
loop_
_entity_poly.entity_id
_entity_poly.type
_entity_poly.pdbx_seq_one_letter_code
_entity_poly.pdbx_strand_id
1 'polypeptide(L)'
;MEKKRSAFPRKSWLLALSLLLVSLAFLPAGSARAADSKWMGQVWSKYETYNKKTVANYDAYMKKTTDTYNVYLKEQNDRLAELERIVLEDQKQWNEWLEADLAELEERYGDDRELHAELNQYERAVNPNSLSSDMGLYTRAANRNSLTSTLGVYARALNENVLTSYMAEYKKAVNPNNLTSPAYALKKTVSDSYLTSPMYMLMKNSGTDYLTSPIYKYSRGKISKTKAQQEYSKLYKNYTAQISKNSAAYKKEIAETAASADRKIQQLYLETVSALETQRNETLQNISDKRKEITGEGLTWEPLLVTPAQEPQDETE
;
A
#
# COMPACT_ATOMS: atom_id res chain seq x y z
N MET A 1 -18.02 94.68 11.62
CA MET A 1 -18.49 94.43 12.99
C MET A 1 -17.88 93.12 13.48
N GLU A 2 -17.22 93.21 14.64
CA GLU A 2 -16.69 92.18 15.54
C GLU A 2 -15.98 90.90 15.02
N LYS A 3 -14.68 90.85 15.37
CA LYS A 3 -13.81 89.67 15.50
C LYS A 3 -14.23 88.77 16.68
N LYS A 4 -13.98 87.46 16.57
CA LYS A 4 -13.32 86.58 17.59
C LYS A 4 -13.15 85.16 16.99
N ARG A 5 -11.91 84.72 16.71
CA ARG A 5 -10.99 83.91 17.57
C ARG A 5 -11.63 82.57 18.00
N SER A 6 -11.30 81.42 17.39
CA SER A 6 -10.08 80.58 17.46
C SER A 6 -10.24 79.35 18.37
N ALA A 7 -9.72 78.21 17.87
CA ALA A 7 -9.02 77.12 18.58
C ALA A 7 -9.74 75.76 18.81
N PHE A 8 -9.26 74.73 18.09
CA PHE A 8 -9.06 73.35 18.59
C PHE A 8 -7.97 73.33 19.70
N PRO A 9 -7.55 72.19 20.31
CA PRO A 9 -8.24 71.05 20.95
C PRO A 9 -7.68 70.75 22.38
N ARG A 10 -8.40 70.02 23.26
CA ARG A 10 -7.82 69.35 24.44
C ARG A 10 -8.60 68.06 24.74
N LYS A 11 -8.02 66.86 24.54
CA LYS A 11 -7.14 66.13 25.48
C LYS A 11 -7.80 65.82 26.83
N SER A 12 -7.92 64.52 27.09
CA SER A 12 -7.75 63.90 28.42
C SER A 12 -8.91 64.01 29.40
N TRP A 13 -9.90 63.11 29.27
CA TRP A 13 -10.63 62.59 30.43
C TRP A 13 -10.11 61.17 30.76
N LEU A 14 -8.87 61.14 31.23
CA LEU A 14 -8.40 60.16 32.22
C LEU A 14 -8.88 60.68 33.57
N LEU A 15 -9.97 60.13 34.11
CA LEU A 15 -10.33 60.09 35.54
C LEU A 15 -11.74 59.51 35.69
N ALA A 16 -11.85 58.20 35.52
CA ALA A 16 -12.95 57.39 36.06
C ALA A 16 -12.41 55.98 36.34
N LEU A 17 -11.33 55.93 37.12
CA LEU A 17 -10.63 54.71 37.53
C LEU A 17 -10.32 54.81 39.03
N SER A 18 -11.36 54.99 39.83
CA SER A 18 -11.29 54.88 41.30
C SER A 18 -12.70 54.89 41.89
N LEU A 19 -13.42 53.77 41.76
CA LEU A 19 -14.43 53.26 42.70
C LEU A 19 -15.33 52.20 42.02
N LEU A 20 -14.77 51.00 41.81
CA LEU A 20 -15.55 49.75 41.78
C LEU A 20 -14.63 48.57 42.11
N LEU A 21 -13.95 48.71 43.25
CA LEU A 21 -13.19 47.66 43.93
C LEU A 21 -13.68 47.58 45.38
N VAL A 22 -14.98 47.40 45.62
CA VAL A 22 -15.49 46.79 46.87
C VAL A 22 -16.84 46.10 46.59
N SER A 23 -16.76 44.92 45.99
CA SER A 23 -17.71 43.82 46.23
C SER A 23 -16.99 42.48 46.05
N LEU A 24 -15.77 42.41 46.60
CA LEU A 24 -15.14 41.15 47.00
C LEU A 24 -15.62 40.84 48.43
N ALA A 25 -16.80 40.25 48.55
CA ALA A 25 -17.20 39.56 49.77
C ALA A 25 -18.21 38.47 49.39
N PHE A 26 -17.75 37.22 49.52
CA PHE A 26 -18.55 36.00 49.49
C PHE A 26 -19.25 35.65 48.17
N LEU A 27 -18.44 35.35 47.14
CA LEU A 27 -18.82 34.20 46.32
C LEU A 27 -18.76 32.97 47.24
N PRO A 28 -19.85 32.19 47.40
CA PRO A 28 -19.81 30.97 48.20
C PRO A 28 -18.67 30.10 47.65
N ALA A 29 -17.86 29.50 48.51
CA ALA A 29 -16.76 28.62 48.11
C ALA A 29 -17.17 27.49 47.13
N GLY A 30 -18.48 27.25 46.98
CA GLY A 30 -19.08 26.38 45.97
C GLY A 30 -19.03 26.89 44.52
N SER A 31 -19.06 28.21 44.24
CA SER A 31 -19.11 28.71 42.85
C SER A 31 -17.74 28.66 42.15
N ALA A 32 -16.65 28.93 42.86
CA ALA A 32 -15.29 28.75 42.36
C ALA A 32 -14.97 27.25 42.13
N ARG A 33 -15.35 26.37 43.07
CA ARG A 33 -15.22 24.91 42.90
C ARG A 33 -16.03 24.37 41.72
N ALA A 34 -17.23 24.87 41.49
CA ALA A 34 -18.06 24.50 40.34
C ALA A 34 -17.49 25.00 38.99
N ALA A 35 -16.92 26.21 38.95
CA ALA A 35 -16.26 26.73 37.75
C ALA A 35 -14.95 25.98 37.43
N ASP A 36 -14.28 25.45 38.46
CA ASP A 36 -13.03 24.71 38.34
C ASP A 36 -13.26 23.26 37.91
N SER A 37 -14.28 22.59 38.47
CA SER A 37 -14.71 21.27 37.99
C SER A 37 -15.21 21.32 36.55
N LYS A 38 -15.95 22.38 36.18
CA LYS A 38 -16.40 22.61 34.80
C LYS A 38 -15.22 22.73 33.82
N TRP A 39 -14.19 23.50 34.16
CA TRP A 39 -13.02 23.64 33.29
C TRP A 39 -12.24 22.33 33.13
N MET A 40 -12.03 21.58 34.22
CA MET A 40 -11.36 20.27 34.14
C MET A 40 -12.17 19.27 33.30
N GLY A 41 -13.50 19.27 33.43
CA GLY A 41 -14.39 18.47 32.59
C GLY A 41 -14.33 18.87 31.11
N GLN A 42 -14.20 20.17 30.80
CA GLN A 42 -14.01 20.64 29.43
C GLN A 42 -12.68 20.16 28.83
N VAL A 43 -11.60 20.15 29.62
CA VAL A 43 -10.29 19.64 29.19
C VAL A 43 -10.37 18.16 28.84
N TRP A 44 -11.00 17.36 29.71
CA TRP A 44 -11.19 15.93 29.48
C TRP A 44 -12.07 15.67 28.24
N SER A 45 -13.23 16.32 28.14
CA SER A 45 -14.14 16.21 27.00
C SER A 45 -13.48 16.61 25.67
N LYS A 46 -12.59 17.62 25.69
CA LYS A 46 -11.81 18.02 24.51
C LYS A 46 -10.86 16.89 24.06
N TYR A 47 -10.19 16.23 24.99
CA TYR A 47 -9.37 15.05 24.69
C TYR A 47 -10.23 13.90 24.15
N GLU A 48 -11.33 13.53 24.82
CA GLU A 48 -12.19 12.44 24.38
C GLU A 48 -12.72 12.65 22.96
N THR A 49 -13.15 13.89 22.66
CA THR A 49 -13.62 14.27 21.32
C THR A 49 -12.51 14.09 20.27
N TYR A 50 -11.30 14.55 20.59
CA TYR A 50 -10.14 14.40 19.70
C TYR A 50 -9.75 12.92 19.52
N ASN A 51 -9.71 12.13 20.59
CA ASN A 51 -9.40 10.71 20.56
C ASN A 51 -10.40 9.95 19.70
N LYS A 52 -11.70 10.12 19.98
CA LYS A 52 -12.79 9.49 19.22
C LYS A 52 -12.70 9.80 17.72
N LYS A 53 -12.48 11.07 17.36
CA LYS A 53 -12.30 11.47 15.96
C LYS A 53 -11.06 10.83 15.33
N THR A 54 -9.95 10.77 16.05
CA THR A 54 -8.68 10.24 15.55
C THR A 54 -8.75 8.73 15.34
N VAL A 55 -9.33 7.99 16.30
CA VAL A 55 -9.55 6.54 16.21
C VAL A 55 -10.51 6.23 15.06
N ALA A 56 -11.64 6.94 14.94
CA ALA A 56 -12.57 6.74 13.82
C ALA A 56 -11.91 6.96 12.45
N ASN A 57 -11.07 8.00 12.32
CA ASN A 57 -10.31 8.25 11.10
C ASN A 57 -9.25 7.17 10.81
N TYR A 58 -8.66 6.60 11.85
CA TYR A 58 -7.74 5.47 11.74
C TYR A 58 -8.47 4.22 11.27
N ASP A 59 -9.59 3.86 11.91
CA ASP A 59 -10.37 2.66 11.58
C ASP A 59 -10.89 2.72 10.14
N ALA A 60 -11.44 3.87 9.73
CA ALA A 60 -11.90 4.07 8.36
C ALA A 60 -10.77 3.95 7.33
N TYR A 61 -9.60 4.52 7.65
CA TYR A 61 -8.42 4.41 6.80
C TYR A 61 -7.94 2.95 6.69
N MET A 62 -7.76 2.26 7.82
CA MET A 62 -7.27 0.87 7.83
C MET A 62 -8.23 -0.08 7.15
N LYS A 63 -9.55 0.11 7.32
CA LYS A 63 -10.55 -0.66 6.58
C LYS A 63 -10.36 -0.48 5.07
N LYS A 64 -10.33 0.76 4.60
CA LYS A 64 -10.14 1.06 3.17
C LYS A 64 -8.84 0.45 2.64
N THR A 65 -7.73 0.67 3.33
CA THR A 65 -6.42 0.14 2.94
C THR A 65 -6.39 -1.38 2.86
N THR A 66 -7.00 -2.07 3.83
CA THR A 66 -7.09 -3.54 3.84
C THR A 66 -7.97 -4.06 2.71
N ASP A 67 -9.11 -3.41 2.47
CA ASP A 67 -10.01 -3.77 1.37
C ASP A 67 -9.32 -3.57 0.02
N THR A 68 -8.63 -2.44 -0.19
CA THR A 68 -7.83 -2.18 -1.41
C THR A 68 -6.74 -3.23 -1.61
N TYR A 69 -6.02 -3.61 -0.56
CA TYR A 69 -5.02 -4.68 -0.63
C TYR A 69 -5.64 -6.02 -1.06
N ASN A 70 -6.77 -6.41 -0.46
CA ASN A 70 -7.43 -7.69 -0.77
C ASN A 70 -7.96 -7.73 -2.22
N VAL A 71 -8.55 -6.62 -2.70
CA VAL A 71 -9.00 -6.50 -4.10
C VAL A 71 -7.80 -6.62 -5.03
N TYR A 72 -6.74 -5.86 -4.77
CA TYR A 72 -5.51 -5.91 -5.56
C TYR A 72 -4.88 -7.31 -5.60
N LEU A 73 -4.79 -7.99 -4.45
CA LEU A 73 -4.28 -9.36 -4.35
C LEU A 73 -5.10 -10.31 -5.24
N LYS A 74 -6.44 -10.19 -5.21
CA LYS A 74 -7.32 -11.00 -6.04
C LYS A 74 -7.09 -10.71 -7.52
N GLU A 75 -7.11 -9.45 -7.93
CA GLU A 75 -6.91 -9.03 -9.32
C GLU A 75 -5.59 -9.55 -9.91
N GLN A 76 -4.49 -9.47 -9.16
CA GLN A 76 -3.21 -9.98 -9.65
C GLN A 76 -3.17 -11.51 -9.76
N ASN A 77 -3.82 -12.24 -8.83
CA ASN A 77 -3.92 -13.69 -8.94
C ASN A 77 -4.84 -14.14 -10.08
N ASP A 78 -5.94 -13.43 -10.32
CA ASP A 78 -6.82 -13.68 -11.46
C ASP A 78 -6.06 -13.46 -12.78
N ARG A 79 -5.25 -12.38 -12.85
CA ARG A 79 -4.40 -12.08 -14.02
C ARG A 79 -3.34 -13.16 -14.26
N LEU A 80 -2.70 -13.66 -13.21
CA LEU A 80 -1.79 -14.80 -13.30
C LEU A 80 -2.50 -16.05 -13.82
N ALA A 81 -3.68 -16.36 -13.29
CA ALA A 81 -4.45 -17.54 -13.70
C ALA A 81 -4.89 -17.46 -15.16
N GLU A 82 -5.26 -16.27 -15.64
CA GLU A 82 -5.63 -16.08 -17.04
C GLU A 82 -4.42 -16.22 -17.97
N LEU A 83 -3.27 -15.62 -17.62
CA LEU A 83 -2.03 -15.81 -18.38
C LEU A 83 -1.62 -17.28 -18.44
N GLU A 84 -1.69 -17.99 -17.30
CA GLU A 84 -1.45 -19.43 -17.22
C GLU A 84 -2.37 -20.20 -18.17
N ARG A 85 -3.68 -19.92 -18.11
CA ARG A 85 -4.69 -20.59 -18.92
C ARG A 85 -4.40 -20.44 -20.42
N ILE A 86 -4.16 -19.21 -20.89
CA ILE A 86 -3.87 -18.92 -22.31
C ILE A 86 -2.66 -19.74 -22.79
N VAL A 87 -1.57 -19.75 -22.03
CA VAL A 87 -0.34 -20.42 -22.43
C VAL A 87 -0.48 -21.94 -22.40
N LEU A 88 -1.16 -22.50 -21.39
CA LEU A 88 -1.40 -23.94 -21.30
C LEU A 88 -2.34 -24.44 -22.41
N GLU A 89 -3.34 -23.64 -22.79
CA GLU A 89 -4.21 -23.96 -23.92
C GLU A 89 -3.46 -23.94 -25.26
N ASP A 90 -2.59 -22.96 -25.49
CA ASP A 90 -1.74 -22.91 -26.69
C ASP A 90 -0.75 -24.09 -26.73
N GLN A 91 -0.09 -24.40 -25.61
CA GLN A 91 0.79 -25.58 -25.51
C GLN A 91 0.05 -26.87 -25.84
N LYS A 92 -1.18 -27.02 -25.33
CA LYS A 92 -2.02 -28.19 -25.63
C LYS A 92 -2.32 -28.27 -27.13
N GLN A 93 -2.75 -27.16 -27.75
CA GLN A 93 -3.07 -27.13 -29.17
C GLN A 93 -1.85 -27.48 -30.03
N TRP A 94 -0.68 -26.91 -29.74
CA TRP A 94 0.54 -27.23 -30.47
C TRP A 94 1.02 -28.65 -30.26
N ASN A 95 0.95 -29.18 -29.03
CA ASN A 95 1.31 -30.57 -28.78
C ASN A 95 0.43 -31.54 -29.60
N GLU A 96 -0.89 -31.33 -29.59
CA GLU A 96 -1.83 -32.16 -30.36
C GLU A 96 -1.56 -32.05 -31.87
N TRP A 97 -1.30 -30.84 -32.38
CA TRP A 97 -1.01 -30.62 -33.79
C TRP A 97 0.33 -31.25 -34.22
N LEU A 98 1.39 -31.03 -33.45
CA LEU A 98 2.74 -31.52 -33.75
C LEU A 98 2.84 -33.04 -33.64
N GLU A 99 2.11 -33.66 -32.71
CA GLU A 99 2.03 -35.12 -32.62
C GLU A 99 1.35 -35.73 -33.87
N ALA A 100 0.27 -35.11 -34.34
CA ALA A 100 -0.39 -35.53 -35.57
C ALA A 100 0.49 -35.31 -36.82
N ASP A 101 1.17 -34.17 -36.92
CA ASP A 101 2.08 -33.87 -38.04
C ASP A 101 3.28 -34.84 -38.05
N LEU A 102 3.87 -35.14 -36.88
CA LEU A 102 4.92 -36.16 -36.79
C LEU A 102 4.44 -37.53 -37.28
N ALA A 103 3.25 -37.98 -36.86
CA ALA A 103 2.70 -39.26 -37.29
C ALA A 103 2.48 -39.33 -38.81
N GLU A 104 2.02 -38.24 -39.43
CA GLU A 104 1.88 -38.14 -40.89
C GLU A 104 3.25 -38.19 -41.59
N LEU A 105 4.25 -37.49 -41.06
CA LEU A 105 5.61 -37.50 -41.61
C LEU A 105 6.27 -38.88 -41.49
N GLU A 106 6.04 -39.60 -40.39
CA GLU A 106 6.52 -40.98 -40.21
C GLU A 106 5.85 -41.94 -41.19
N GLU A 107 4.55 -41.82 -41.42
CA GLU A 107 3.84 -42.65 -42.42
C GLU A 107 4.38 -42.41 -43.84
N ARG A 108 4.70 -41.15 -44.16
CA ARG A 108 5.09 -40.76 -45.53
C ARG A 108 6.57 -40.96 -45.83
N TYR A 109 7.44 -40.70 -44.86
CA TYR A 109 8.89 -40.62 -45.04
C TYR A 109 9.68 -41.58 -44.13
N GLY A 110 9.02 -42.37 -43.27
CA GLY A 110 9.70 -43.22 -42.28
C GLY A 110 10.65 -44.27 -42.87
N ASP A 111 10.36 -44.76 -44.09
CA ASP A 111 11.21 -45.70 -44.82
C ASP A 111 12.31 -45.01 -45.66
N ASP A 112 12.28 -43.67 -45.76
CA ASP A 112 13.28 -42.90 -46.50
C ASP A 112 14.56 -42.75 -45.68
N ARG A 113 15.61 -43.46 -46.12
CA ARG A 113 16.92 -43.44 -45.46
C ARG A 113 17.60 -42.08 -45.52
N GLU A 114 17.28 -41.24 -46.51
CA GLU A 114 17.90 -39.93 -46.67
C GLU A 114 17.29 -38.90 -45.69
N LEU A 115 16.02 -39.08 -45.30
CA LEU A 115 15.29 -38.18 -44.38
C LEU A 115 15.22 -38.67 -42.93
N HIS A 116 15.75 -39.86 -42.66
CA HIS A 116 15.65 -40.47 -41.34
C HIS A 116 16.30 -39.63 -40.23
N ALA A 117 17.39 -38.91 -40.53
CA ALA A 117 18.08 -38.09 -39.53
C ALA A 117 17.25 -36.84 -39.16
N GLU A 118 16.65 -36.19 -40.16
CA GLU A 118 15.81 -35.01 -40.05
C GLU A 118 14.52 -35.35 -39.31
N LEU A 119 13.88 -36.47 -39.63
CA LEU A 119 12.68 -36.96 -38.95
C LEU A 119 12.93 -37.23 -37.46
N ASN A 120 14.04 -37.88 -37.11
CA ASN A 120 14.45 -38.08 -35.71
C ASN A 120 14.73 -36.76 -34.98
N GLN A 121 15.27 -35.75 -35.67
CA GLN A 121 15.48 -34.43 -35.07
C GLN A 121 14.15 -33.71 -34.82
N TYR A 122 13.20 -33.84 -35.75
CA TYR A 122 11.86 -33.30 -35.62
C TYR A 122 11.12 -33.93 -34.44
N GLU A 123 11.08 -35.27 -34.35
CA GLU A 123 10.51 -36.03 -33.23
C GLU A 123 11.05 -35.52 -31.88
N ARG A 124 12.38 -35.38 -31.78
CA ARG A 124 13.03 -34.88 -30.55
C ARG A 124 12.65 -33.45 -30.21
N ALA A 125 12.47 -32.58 -31.20
CA ALA A 125 12.11 -31.18 -31.01
C ALA A 125 10.66 -31.00 -30.55
N VAL A 126 9.73 -31.78 -31.12
CA VAL A 126 8.29 -31.67 -30.80
C VAL A 126 7.90 -32.36 -29.49
N ASN A 127 8.73 -33.24 -28.95
CA ASN A 127 8.41 -33.97 -27.71
C ASN A 127 8.34 -33.03 -26.48
N PRO A 128 7.15 -32.79 -25.87
CA PRO A 128 7.02 -31.86 -24.75
C PRO A 128 7.59 -32.38 -23.42
N ASN A 129 7.81 -33.69 -23.31
CA ASN A 129 8.31 -34.33 -22.10
C ASN A 129 9.85 -34.32 -22.00
N SER A 130 10.53 -34.00 -23.11
CA SER A 130 11.99 -33.91 -23.14
C SER A 130 12.49 -32.62 -22.50
N LEU A 131 13.52 -32.72 -21.66
CA LEU A 131 14.09 -31.56 -20.98
C LEU A 131 14.85 -30.61 -21.92
N SER A 132 15.25 -31.07 -23.10
CA SER A 132 16.06 -30.26 -24.02
C SER A 132 15.38 -30.04 -25.37
N SER A 133 14.16 -30.55 -25.55
CA SER A 133 13.37 -30.28 -26.75
C SER A 133 12.84 -28.85 -26.74
N ASP A 134 12.54 -28.34 -27.94
CA ASP A 134 11.94 -27.03 -28.12
C ASP A 134 10.57 -26.97 -27.43
N MET A 135 9.67 -27.94 -27.66
CA MET A 135 8.36 -27.97 -26.97
C MET A 135 8.49 -28.17 -25.46
N GLY A 136 9.50 -28.91 -25.01
CA GLY A 136 9.75 -29.09 -23.58
C GLY A 136 10.21 -27.79 -22.91
N LEU A 137 11.07 -27.01 -23.57
CA LEU A 137 11.47 -25.68 -23.11
C LEU A 137 10.25 -24.77 -22.96
N TYR A 138 9.37 -24.76 -23.96
CA TYR A 138 8.12 -23.99 -23.89
C TYR A 138 7.23 -24.43 -22.72
N THR A 139 6.98 -25.74 -22.60
CA THR A 139 6.17 -26.33 -21.51
C THR A 139 6.69 -25.91 -20.13
N ARG A 140 8.01 -25.94 -19.93
CA ARG A 140 8.60 -25.57 -18.63
C ARG A 140 8.55 -24.09 -18.33
N ALA A 141 8.61 -23.21 -19.34
CA ALA A 141 8.48 -21.77 -19.13
C ALA A 141 7.13 -21.40 -18.49
N ALA A 142 6.07 -22.15 -18.82
CA ALA A 142 4.72 -21.98 -18.27
C ALA A 142 4.48 -22.69 -16.92
N ASN A 143 5.45 -23.44 -16.39
CA ASN A 143 5.22 -24.21 -15.17
C ASN A 143 5.23 -23.31 -13.92
N ARG A 144 4.06 -22.90 -13.40
CA ARG A 144 3.95 -22.05 -12.19
C ARG A 144 4.63 -22.60 -10.93
N ASN A 145 4.82 -23.92 -10.83
CA ASN A 145 5.39 -24.56 -9.66
C ASN A 145 6.93 -24.61 -9.69
N SER A 146 7.54 -24.34 -10.85
CA SER A 146 8.99 -24.31 -10.99
C SER A 146 9.60 -23.02 -10.42
N LEU A 147 10.75 -23.15 -9.75
CA LEU A 147 11.50 -22.05 -9.16
C LEU A 147 12.22 -21.14 -10.16
N THR A 148 12.28 -21.55 -11.41
CA THR A 148 13.06 -20.86 -12.44
C THR A 148 12.28 -20.65 -13.74
N SER A 149 11.07 -21.19 -13.84
CA SER A 149 10.19 -20.89 -14.96
C SER A 149 9.75 -19.44 -14.95
N THR A 150 9.49 -18.90 -16.13
CA THR A 150 8.96 -17.55 -16.34
C THR A 150 7.69 -17.33 -15.52
N LEU A 151 6.70 -18.23 -15.64
CA LEU A 151 5.44 -18.11 -14.91
C LEU A 151 5.59 -18.34 -13.40
N GLY A 152 6.51 -19.22 -12.99
CA GLY A 152 6.76 -19.50 -11.57
C GLY A 152 7.42 -18.33 -10.85
N VAL A 153 8.34 -17.61 -11.52
CA VAL A 153 8.93 -16.38 -10.97
C VAL A 153 7.85 -15.34 -10.70
N TYR A 154 6.96 -15.12 -11.66
CA TYR A 154 5.82 -14.21 -11.49
C TYR A 154 4.88 -14.66 -10.36
N ALA A 155 4.50 -15.94 -10.34
CA ALA A 155 3.63 -16.50 -9.30
C ALA A 155 4.20 -16.32 -7.87
N ARG A 156 5.52 -16.49 -7.70
CA ARG A 156 6.17 -16.26 -6.40
C ARG A 156 6.16 -14.81 -5.97
N ALA A 157 6.34 -13.87 -6.91
CA ALA A 157 6.29 -12.45 -6.61
C ALA A 157 4.90 -12.00 -6.10
N LEU A 158 3.84 -12.70 -6.53
CA LEU A 158 2.45 -12.49 -6.09
C LEU A 158 2.08 -13.25 -4.80
N ASN A 159 2.88 -14.21 -4.37
CA ASN A 159 2.55 -15.04 -3.22
C ASN A 159 2.79 -14.30 -1.90
N GLU A 160 1.71 -13.94 -1.22
CA GLU A 160 1.73 -13.22 0.06
C GLU A 160 2.37 -13.98 1.24
N ASN A 161 2.62 -15.28 1.10
CA ASN A 161 3.25 -16.12 2.11
C ASN A 161 4.77 -16.30 1.88
N VAL A 162 5.29 -15.86 0.74
CA VAL A 162 6.73 -15.83 0.45
C VAL A 162 7.30 -14.52 0.97
N LEU A 163 8.12 -14.57 2.02
CA LEU A 163 8.60 -13.36 2.74
C LEU A 163 9.31 -12.32 1.86
N THR A 164 9.91 -12.75 0.75
CA THR A 164 10.66 -11.89 -0.19
C THR A 164 9.82 -11.46 -1.39
N SER A 165 8.54 -11.82 -1.46
CA SER A 165 7.68 -11.44 -2.57
C SER A 165 7.23 -9.98 -2.47
N TYR A 166 6.92 -9.38 -3.61
CA TYR A 166 6.40 -8.01 -3.66
C TYR A 166 5.03 -7.91 -2.97
N MET A 167 4.20 -8.95 -3.08
CA MET A 167 2.91 -8.99 -2.41
C MET A 167 3.03 -9.15 -0.88
N ALA A 168 4.02 -9.90 -0.40
CA ALA A 168 4.28 -10.02 1.04
C ALA A 168 4.81 -8.70 1.63
N GLU A 169 5.63 -7.95 0.89
CA GLU A 169 6.07 -6.60 1.27
C GLU A 169 4.85 -5.67 1.47
N TYR A 170 3.91 -5.68 0.51
CA TYR A 170 2.67 -4.89 0.62
C TYR A 170 1.80 -5.37 1.79
N LYS A 171 1.56 -6.68 1.92
CA LYS A 171 0.82 -7.26 3.06
C LYS A 171 1.40 -6.84 4.40
N LYS A 172 2.72 -6.90 4.52
CA LYS A 172 3.43 -6.51 5.73
C LYS A 172 3.16 -5.04 6.06
N ALA A 173 3.21 -4.15 5.07
CA ALA A 173 3.00 -2.72 5.29
C ALA A 173 1.60 -2.41 5.82
N VAL A 174 0.57 -3.09 5.31
CA VAL A 174 -0.83 -2.87 5.71
C VAL A 174 -1.25 -3.63 6.97
N ASN A 175 -0.43 -4.54 7.49
CA ASN A 175 -0.79 -5.40 8.62
C ASN A 175 -0.55 -4.72 9.98
N PRO A 176 -1.61 -4.30 10.71
CA PRO A 176 -1.46 -3.60 11.99
C PRO A 176 -0.98 -4.48 13.14
N ASN A 177 -0.81 -5.79 12.94
CA ASN A 177 -0.29 -6.74 13.93
C ASN A 177 1.20 -7.05 13.73
N ASN A 178 1.80 -6.64 12.60
CA ASN A 178 3.23 -6.77 12.40
C ASN A 178 3.95 -5.59 13.08
N LEU A 179 4.74 -5.88 14.12
CA LEU A 179 5.41 -4.86 14.96
C LEU A 179 6.36 -3.92 14.20
N THR A 180 6.83 -4.34 13.02
CA THR A 180 7.74 -3.57 12.16
C THR A 180 7.03 -2.87 11.00
N SER A 181 5.70 -2.97 10.92
CA SER A 181 4.93 -2.34 9.84
C SER A 181 4.59 -0.87 10.13
N PRO A 182 4.45 -0.05 9.08
CA PRO A 182 3.88 1.29 9.22
C PRO A 182 2.43 1.26 9.73
N ALA A 183 1.61 0.25 9.39
CA ALA A 183 0.25 0.11 9.93
C ALA A 183 0.22 -0.08 11.46
N TYR A 184 1.15 -0.87 12.01
CA TYR A 184 1.32 -1.01 13.45
C TYR A 184 1.81 0.29 14.09
N ALA A 185 2.78 0.97 13.48
CA ALA A 185 3.28 2.24 13.98
C ALA A 185 2.19 3.34 13.99
N LEU A 186 1.32 3.33 12.98
CA LEU A 186 0.11 4.16 12.92
C LEU A 186 -0.87 3.81 14.05
N LYS A 187 -1.21 2.52 14.24
CA LYS A 187 -2.07 2.04 15.34
C LYS A 187 -1.55 2.51 16.70
N LYS A 188 -0.25 2.33 16.94
CA LYS A 188 0.42 2.74 18.17
C LYS A 188 0.34 4.25 18.37
N THR A 189 0.51 5.04 17.31
CA THR A 189 0.47 6.50 17.38
C THR A 189 -0.89 7.04 17.85
N VAL A 190 -1.98 6.46 17.36
CA VAL A 190 -3.35 6.93 17.62
C VAL A 190 -4.00 6.31 18.86
N SER A 191 -3.42 5.26 19.43
CA SER A 191 -3.98 4.55 20.57
C SER A 191 -3.53 5.15 21.90
N ASP A 192 -4.46 5.36 22.82
CA ASP A 192 -4.20 5.74 24.21
C ASP A 192 -3.80 4.56 25.11
N SER A 193 -3.75 3.33 24.61
CA SER A 193 -3.39 2.16 25.40
C SER A 193 -1.88 1.89 25.43
N TYR A 194 -1.12 2.50 24.52
CA TYR A 194 0.33 2.37 24.47
C TYR A 194 1.00 3.48 25.27
N LEU A 195 1.70 3.13 26.36
CA LEU A 195 2.32 4.07 27.29
C LEU A 195 3.29 5.08 26.66
N THR A 196 3.85 4.76 25.49
CA THR A 196 4.79 5.62 24.77
C THR A 196 4.15 6.35 23.58
N SER A 197 2.85 6.21 23.35
CA SER A 197 2.19 6.88 22.24
C SER A 197 1.92 8.35 22.56
N PRO A 198 1.92 9.23 21.53
CA PRO A 198 1.52 10.61 21.74
C PRO A 198 0.04 10.74 22.15
N MET A 199 -0.84 9.82 21.77
CA MET A 199 -2.24 9.82 22.22
C MET A 199 -2.35 9.51 23.73
N TYR A 200 -1.62 8.52 24.24
CA TYR A 200 -1.58 8.23 25.68
C TYR A 200 -1.01 9.42 26.45
N MET A 201 0.06 10.04 25.94
CA MET A 201 0.63 11.23 26.59
C MET A 201 -0.37 12.40 26.61
N LEU A 202 -1.19 12.56 25.56
CA LEU A 202 -2.27 13.53 25.54
C LEU A 202 -3.36 13.20 26.58
N MET A 203 -3.83 11.95 26.65
CA MET A 203 -4.79 11.48 27.64
C MET A 203 -4.28 11.77 29.07
N LYS A 204 -3.05 11.32 29.35
CA LYS A 204 -2.40 11.46 30.66
C LYS A 204 -2.37 12.90 31.14
N ASN A 205 -2.08 13.83 30.25
CA ASN A 205 -2.00 15.27 30.56
C ASN A 205 -3.35 15.99 30.52
N SER A 206 -4.42 15.31 30.10
CA SER A 206 -5.79 15.83 30.09
C SER A 206 -6.58 15.38 31.34
N GLY A 207 -6.14 14.34 32.04
CA GLY A 207 -6.81 13.78 33.21
C GLY A 207 -6.30 14.30 34.56
N THR A 208 -7.08 14.06 35.61
CA THR A 208 -6.71 14.33 37.01
C THR A 208 -5.94 13.20 37.66
N ASP A 209 -5.83 12.03 37.04
CA ASP A 209 -5.35 10.82 37.75
C ASP A 209 -3.83 10.67 37.74
N TYR A 210 -3.12 11.54 37.01
CA TYR A 210 -1.69 11.43 36.80
C TYR A 210 -0.92 12.55 37.48
N LEU A 211 0.02 12.19 38.36
CA LEU A 211 0.85 13.13 39.12
C LEU A 211 1.55 14.19 38.25
N THR A 212 1.90 13.81 37.02
CA THR A 212 2.59 14.68 36.07
C THR A 212 1.66 15.63 35.32
N SER A 213 0.34 15.36 35.31
CA SER A 213 -0.66 16.15 34.58
C SER A 213 -0.76 17.57 35.14
N PRO A 214 -0.82 18.60 34.28
CA PRO A 214 -1.12 19.95 34.73
C PRO A 214 -2.51 20.04 35.41
N ILE A 215 -3.46 19.21 34.98
CA ILE A 215 -4.82 19.19 35.53
C ILE A 215 -4.82 18.60 36.95
N TYR A 216 -4.06 17.52 37.18
CA TYR A 216 -3.85 16.99 38.52
C TYR A 216 -3.18 18.03 39.44
N LYS A 217 -2.06 18.64 39.00
CA LYS A 217 -1.34 19.62 39.80
C LYS A 217 -2.25 20.78 40.22
N TYR A 218 -3.08 21.27 39.29
CA TYR A 218 -4.07 22.28 39.59
C TYR A 218 -5.13 21.81 40.59
N SER A 219 -5.72 20.62 40.37
CA SER A 219 -6.76 20.07 41.26
C SER A 219 -6.29 19.91 42.72
N ARG A 220 -4.98 19.78 42.93
CA ARG A 220 -4.32 19.68 44.25
C ARG A 220 -3.76 21.02 44.76
N GLY A 221 -4.04 22.14 44.07
CA GLY A 221 -3.57 23.46 44.44
C GLY A 221 -2.07 23.69 44.25
N LYS A 222 -1.36 22.81 43.53
CA LYS A 222 0.11 22.92 43.33
C LYS A 222 0.49 23.97 42.30
N ILE A 223 -0.42 24.35 41.40
CA ILE A 223 -0.24 25.41 40.40
C ILE A 223 -1.54 26.22 40.25
N SER A 224 -1.43 27.45 39.75
CA SER A 224 -2.59 28.28 39.42
C SER A 224 -3.35 27.77 38.19
N LYS A 225 -4.62 28.14 38.07
CA LYS A 225 -5.46 27.82 36.89
C LYS A 225 -4.83 28.30 35.58
N THR A 226 -4.34 29.54 35.57
CA THR A 226 -3.66 30.13 34.40
C THR A 226 -2.44 29.33 33.99
N LYS A 227 -1.62 28.89 34.96
CA LYS A 227 -0.44 28.06 34.68
C LYS A 227 -0.84 26.70 34.12
N ALA A 228 -1.85 26.07 34.70
CA ALA A 228 -2.37 24.78 34.22
C ALA A 228 -2.94 24.88 32.80
N GLN A 229 -3.69 25.95 32.49
CA GLN A 229 -4.20 26.24 31.15
C GLN A 229 -3.08 26.43 30.12
N GLN A 230 -2.03 27.17 30.48
CA GLN A 230 -0.86 27.38 29.62
C GLN A 230 -0.10 26.07 29.36
N GLU A 231 0.20 25.30 30.41
CA GLU A 231 0.88 24.01 30.30
C GLU A 231 0.07 23.02 29.46
N TYR A 232 -1.23 22.88 29.75
CA TYR A 232 -2.12 22.01 28.98
C TYR A 232 -2.21 22.44 27.51
N SER A 233 -2.38 23.74 27.22
CA SER A 233 -2.49 24.22 25.84
C SER A 233 -1.23 23.93 25.02
N LYS A 234 -0.05 24.06 25.64
CA LYS A 234 1.24 23.70 25.02
C LYS A 234 1.32 22.21 24.73
N LEU A 235 0.99 21.36 25.72
CA LEU A 235 1.04 19.91 25.59
C LEU A 235 0.02 19.39 24.56
N TYR A 236 -1.20 19.92 24.59
CA TYR A 236 -2.25 19.62 23.62
C TYR A 236 -1.76 19.91 22.21
N LYS A 237 -1.30 21.15 21.94
CA LYS A 237 -0.78 21.54 20.63
C LYS A 237 0.34 20.61 20.17
N ASN A 238 1.29 20.32 21.06
CA ASN A 238 2.43 19.46 20.75
C ASN A 238 2.01 18.04 20.37
N TYR A 239 1.22 17.37 21.21
CA TYR A 239 0.83 15.97 20.96
C TYR A 239 -0.14 15.85 19.79
N THR A 240 -1.07 16.78 19.60
CA THR A 240 -1.94 16.74 18.40
C THR A 240 -1.16 16.95 17.10
N ALA A 241 -0.13 17.81 17.13
CA ALA A 241 0.75 18.00 15.98
C ALA A 241 1.60 16.75 15.72
N GLN A 242 2.12 16.11 16.78
CA GLN A 242 2.87 14.87 16.67
C GLN A 242 2.02 13.71 16.13
N ILE A 243 0.79 13.54 16.63
CA ILE A 243 -0.16 12.54 16.13
C ILE A 243 -0.43 12.77 14.64
N SER A 244 -0.72 14.02 14.25
CA SER A 244 -0.99 14.35 12.85
C SER A 244 0.22 14.09 11.95
N LYS A 245 1.42 14.52 12.35
CA LYS A 245 2.66 14.35 11.60
C LYS A 245 3.01 12.87 11.42
N ASN A 246 3.02 12.12 12.53
CA ASN A 246 3.35 10.70 12.49
C ASN A 246 2.30 9.91 11.70
N SER A 247 1.01 10.22 11.87
CA SER A 247 -0.05 9.57 11.11
C SER A 247 0.10 9.81 9.61
N ALA A 248 0.42 11.04 9.19
CA ALA A 248 0.67 11.35 7.79
C ALA A 248 1.89 10.60 7.25
N ALA A 249 2.98 10.52 8.02
CA ALA A 249 4.19 9.80 7.64
C ALA A 249 3.92 8.30 7.42
N TYR A 250 3.25 7.62 8.36
CA TYR A 250 2.96 6.19 8.21
C TYR A 250 1.94 5.89 7.10
N LYS A 251 0.96 6.79 6.88
CA LYS A 251 0.04 6.67 5.74
C LYS A 251 0.79 6.80 4.41
N LYS A 252 1.72 7.74 4.34
CA LYS A 252 2.60 7.92 3.18
C LYS A 252 3.46 6.68 2.95
N GLU A 253 4.09 6.13 3.99
CA GLU A 253 4.91 4.92 3.90
C GLU A 253 4.09 3.71 3.39
N ILE A 254 2.87 3.51 3.89
CA ILE A 254 1.95 2.48 3.37
C ILE A 254 1.68 2.68 1.87
N ALA A 255 1.37 3.92 1.45
CA ALA A 255 1.07 4.23 0.06
C ALA A 255 2.30 4.06 -0.85
N GLU A 256 3.49 4.43 -0.38
CA GLU A 256 4.74 4.26 -1.11
C GLU A 256 5.11 2.77 -1.27
N THR A 257 4.92 1.95 -0.22
CA THR A 257 5.10 0.50 -0.34
C THR A 257 4.10 -0.11 -1.32
N ALA A 258 2.82 0.29 -1.26
CA ALA A 258 1.80 -0.15 -2.21
C ALA A 258 2.18 0.19 -3.66
N ALA A 259 2.55 1.43 -3.92
CA ALA A 259 2.96 1.89 -5.26
C ALA A 259 4.28 1.27 -5.73
N SER A 260 5.18 0.91 -4.81
CA SER A 260 6.41 0.18 -5.16
C SER A 260 6.11 -1.27 -5.54
N ALA A 261 5.28 -1.96 -4.74
CA ALA A 261 4.85 -3.32 -5.03
C ALA A 261 4.13 -3.39 -6.37
N ASP A 262 3.22 -2.44 -6.64
CA ASP A 262 2.49 -2.40 -7.91
C ASP A 262 3.43 -2.21 -9.10
N ARG A 263 4.29 -1.20 -9.11
CA ARG A 263 5.26 -1.00 -10.20
C ARG A 263 6.11 -2.24 -10.47
N LYS A 264 6.62 -2.90 -9.42
CA LYS A 264 7.43 -4.11 -9.55
C LYS A 264 6.61 -5.29 -10.11
N ILE A 265 5.34 -5.43 -9.71
CA ILE A 265 4.44 -6.47 -10.20
C ILE A 265 4.05 -6.23 -11.66
N GLN A 266 3.73 -4.99 -12.03
CA GLN A 266 3.38 -4.63 -13.41
C GLN A 266 4.56 -4.82 -14.35
N GLN A 267 5.76 -4.38 -13.94
CA GLN A 267 6.98 -4.60 -14.70
C GLN A 267 7.24 -6.11 -14.89
N LEU A 268 7.19 -6.89 -13.81
CA LEU A 268 7.41 -8.33 -13.89
C LEU A 268 6.36 -9.02 -14.75
N TYR A 269 5.10 -8.57 -14.73
CA TYR A 269 4.07 -9.08 -15.63
C TYR A 269 4.44 -8.86 -17.11
N LEU A 270 4.86 -7.65 -17.48
CA LEU A 270 5.26 -7.34 -18.86
C LEU A 270 6.48 -8.16 -19.30
N GLU A 271 7.47 -8.31 -18.41
CA GLU A 271 8.64 -9.17 -18.64
C GLU A 271 8.23 -10.64 -18.80
N THR A 272 7.27 -11.11 -18.00
CA THR A 272 6.73 -12.48 -18.06
C THR A 272 6.01 -12.73 -19.38
N VAL A 273 5.13 -11.81 -19.80
CA VAL A 273 4.42 -11.89 -21.08
C VAL A 273 5.40 -11.93 -22.25
N SER A 274 6.36 -11.00 -22.28
CA SER A 274 7.38 -10.92 -23.33
C SER A 274 8.23 -12.20 -23.38
N ALA A 275 8.70 -12.70 -22.22
CA ALA A 275 9.52 -13.89 -22.18
C ALA A 275 8.76 -15.17 -22.58
N LEU A 276 7.46 -15.27 -22.26
CA LEU A 276 6.62 -16.39 -22.71
C LEU A 276 6.40 -16.36 -24.22
N GLU A 277 6.12 -15.17 -24.77
CA GLU A 277 5.92 -14.99 -26.21
C GLU A 277 7.21 -15.27 -26.99
N THR A 278 8.35 -14.77 -26.52
CA THR A 278 9.66 -15.07 -27.12
C THR A 278 9.95 -16.56 -27.08
N GLN A 279 9.78 -17.22 -25.92
CA GLN A 279 9.99 -18.66 -25.81
C GLN A 279 9.10 -19.45 -26.78
N ARG A 280 7.82 -19.07 -26.91
CA ARG A 280 6.89 -19.68 -27.86
C ARG A 280 7.38 -19.52 -29.29
N ASN A 281 7.73 -18.30 -29.69
CA ASN A 281 8.17 -17.99 -31.04
C ASN A 281 9.46 -18.71 -31.42
N GLU A 282 10.46 -18.74 -30.52
CA GLU A 282 11.69 -19.50 -30.73
C GLU A 282 11.40 -21.01 -30.88
N THR A 283 10.50 -21.54 -30.05
CA THR A 283 10.09 -22.95 -30.10
C THR A 283 9.46 -23.30 -31.44
N LEU A 284 8.45 -22.55 -31.86
CA LEU A 284 7.73 -22.81 -33.11
C LEU A 284 8.62 -22.56 -34.33
N GLN A 285 9.53 -21.58 -34.27
CA GLN A 285 10.51 -21.33 -35.33
C GLN A 285 11.49 -22.50 -35.49
N ASN A 286 12.09 -22.97 -34.40
CA ASN A 286 13.03 -24.10 -34.46
C ASN A 286 12.36 -25.37 -35.00
N ILE A 287 11.12 -25.64 -34.59
CA ILE A 287 10.33 -26.77 -35.08
C ILE A 287 9.96 -26.59 -36.55
N SER A 288 9.55 -25.38 -36.94
CA SER A 288 9.23 -25.01 -38.33
C SER A 288 10.41 -25.22 -39.28
N ASP A 289 11.60 -24.80 -38.86
CA ASP A 289 12.82 -24.96 -39.67
C ASP A 289 13.15 -26.45 -39.87
N LYS A 290 12.99 -27.29 -38.84
CA LYS A 290 13.14 -28.75 -38.96
C LYS A 290 12.12 -29.38 -39.88
N ARG A 291 10.85 -28.96 -39.78
CA ARG A 291 9.79 -29.44 -40.67
C ARG A 291 10.08 -29.09 -42.14
N LYS A 292 10.67 -27.91 -42.37
CA LYS A 292 11.05 -27.45 -43.71
C LYS A 292 12.18 -28.27 -44.32
N GLU A 293 13.10 -28.79 -43.53
CA GLU A 293 14.15 -29.73 -43.99
C GLU A 293 13.55 -31.03 -44.54
N ILE A 294 12.40 -31.47 -44.00
CA ILE A 294 11.71 -32.70 -44.43
C ILE A 294 10.76 -32.45 -45.62
N THR A 295 9.95 -31.39 -45.54
CA THR A 295 8.81 -31.19 -46.44
C THR A 295 9.00 -30.07 -47.46
N GLY A 296 10.01 -29.20 -47.26
CA GLY A 296 10.14 -27.93 -47.97
C GLY A 296 9.23 -26.80 -47.46
N GLU A 297 8.29 -27.10 -46.55
CA GLU A 297 7.30 -26.17 -46.02
C GLU A 297 7.37 -26.07 -44.48
N GLY A 298 7.41 -24.83 -43.98
CA GLY A 298 7.42 -24.55 -42.54
C GLY A 298 6.03 -24.36 -41.93
N LEU A 299 6.00 -24.09 -40.64
CA LEU A 299 4.81 -23.71 -39.88
C LEU A 299 4.54 -22.20 -39.97
N THR A 300 3.29 -21.82 -39.76
CA THR A 300 2.86 -20.43 -39.58
C THR A 300 2.05 -20.29 -38.31
N TRP A 301 2.22 -19.17 -37.61
CA TRP A 301 1.49 -18.88 -36.38
C TRP A 301 1.37 -17.37 -36.16
N GLU A 302 0.31 -16.98 -35.46
CA GLU A 302 0.09 -15.60 -35.03
C GLU A 302 0.65 -15.40 -33.61
N PRO A 303 0.93 -14.14 -33.21
CA PRO A 303 1.28 -13.81 -31.83
C PRO A 303 0.19 -14.29 -30.85
N LEU A 304 0.59 -14.93 -29.76
CA LEU A 304 -0.35 -15.43 -28.75
C LEU A 304 -0.67 -14.35 -27.72
N LEU A 305 0.37 -13.74 -27.18
CA LEU A 305 0.27 -12.76 -26.10
C LEU A 305 0.47 -11.36 -26.66
N VAL A 306 -0.57 -10.53 -26.58
CA VAL A 306 -0.46 -9.11 -26.91
C VAL A 306 0.05 -8.37 -25.68
N THR A 307 1.24 -7.78 -25.78
CA THR A 307 1.67 -6.78 -24.79
C THR A 307 0.69 -5.61 -24.86
N PRO A 308 -0.03 -5.25 -23.77
CA PRO A 308 -0.82 -4.04 -23.78
C PRO A 308 0.09 -2.89 -24.17
N ALA A 309 -0.31 -2.07 -25.15
CA ALA A 309 0.44 -0.88 -25.50
C ALA A 309 0.76 -0.11 -24.20
N GLN A 310 2.04 0.22 -23.97
CA GLN A 310 2.40 1.09 -22.87
C GLN A 310 1.59 2.37 -23.04
N GLU A 311 0.57 2.58 -22.20
CA GLU A 311 -0.02 3.90 -22.10
C GLU A 311 1.13 4.85 -21.72
N PRO A 312 1.34 5.93 -22.50
CA PRO A 312 2.39 6.88 -22.19
C PRO A 312 2.19 7.33 -20.74
N GLN A 313 3.23 7.17 -19.93
CA GLN A 313 3.28 7.80 -18.63
C GLN A 313 3.16 9.31 -18.91
N ASP A 314 2.00 9.87 -18.59
CA ASP A 314 1.84 11.32 -18.52
C ASP A 314 2.94 11.84 -17.59
N GLU A 315 3.96 12.44 -18.20
CA GLU A 315 4.92 13.30 -17.54
C GLU A 315 4.12 14.48 -16.99
N THR A 316 3.64 14.36 -15.75
CA THR A 316 3.11 15.52 -15.03
C THR A 316 4.28 16.46 -14.74
N GLU A 317 4.34 17.54 -15.50
CA GLU A 317 5.05 18.80 -15.23
C GLU A 317 4.76 19.36 -13.83
#